data_AF-A0A9E3APQ9-F1
#
_entry.id   AF-A0A9E3APQ9-F1
#
_cell.length_a   1.000
_cell.length_b   1.000
_cell.length_c   1.000
_cell.angle_alpha   90.00
_cell.angle_beta   90.00
_cell.angle_gamma   90.00
#
_symmetry.space_group_name_H-M   'P 1'
#
loop_
_entity.id
_entity.type
_entity.pdbx_description
1 polymer ?
#
loop_
_entity_poly.entity_id
_entity_poly.type
_entity_poly.pdbx_seq_one_letter_code
_entity_poly.pdbx_strand_id
1 'polypeptide(L)' 'MAFYEHVVIARQDISPQQAEALNEQLKALIEENGGHIAKIEYWGLRNLTYRI' A
#
# COMPACT_ATOMS: atom_id res chain seq x y z
N MET A 1 4.73 22.71 1.09
CA MET A 1 3.92 21.61 0.53
C MET A 1 3.99 20.46 1.52
N ALA A 2 2.86 19.86 1.90
CA ALA A 2 2.87 18.73 2.83
C ALA A 2 3.00 17.43 2.03
N PHE A 3 4.04 16.64 2.31
CA PHE A 3 4.20 15.30 1.77
C PHE A 3 3.71 14.31 2.84
N TYR A 4 2.92 13.33 2.42
CA TYR A 4 2.35 12.31 3.29
C TYR A 4 2.87 10.94 2.89
N GLU A 5 3.08 10.09 3.87
CA GLU A 5 3.43 8.69 3.67
C GLU A 5 2.34 7.82 4.29
N HIS A 6 1.79 6.91 3.50
CA HIS A 6 0.77 5.97 3.93
C HIS A 6 1.33 4.56 3.87
N VAL A 7 1.36 3.88 5.02
CA VAL A 7 1.87 2.51 5.14
C VAL A 7 0.70 1.58 5.38
N VAL A 8 0.60 0.53 4.57
CA VAL A 8 -0.44 -0.49 4.68
C VAL A 8 0.22 -1.85 4.87
N ILE A 9 -0.27 -2.62 5.84
CA ILE A 9 0.12 -4.01 6.08
C ILE A 9 -1.07 -4.87 5.67
N ALA A 10 -0.89 -5.72 4.65
CA ALA A 10 -1.88 -6.69 4.23
C ALA A 10 -1.63 -8.05 4.88
N ARG A 11 -2.63 -8.95 4.85
CA ARG A 11 -2.46 -10.29 5.42
C ARG A 11 -1.42 -11.10 4.63
N GLN A 12 -0.70 -11.97 5.34
CA GLN A 12 0.36 -12.80 4.77
C GLN A 12 -0.12 -13.86 3.76
N ASP A 13 -1.42 -14.15 3.72
CA ASP A 13 -2.03 -15.20 2.89
C ASP A 13 -2.41 -14.72 1.49
N ILE A 14 -2.18 -13.44 1.16
CA ILE A 14 -2.48 -12.90 -0.17
C ILE A 14 -1.33 -13.16 -1.16
N SER A 15 -1.67 -13.36 -2.43
CA SER A 15 -0.68 -13.46 -3.50
C SER A 15 -0.05 -12.10 -3.83
N PRO A 16 1.13 -12.07 -4.46
CA PRO A 16 1.72 -10.83 -4.97
C PRO A 16 0.79 -10.06 -5.92
N GLN A 17 0.04 -10.77 -6.78
CA GLN A 17 -0.91 -10.13 -7.69
C GLN A 17 -2.07 -9.46 -6.94
N GLN A 18 -2.53 -10.05 -5.84
CA GLN A 18 -3.54 -9.44 -4.99
C GLN A 18 -3.01 -8.20 -4.26
N ALA A 19 -1.73 -8.21 -3.84
CA ALA A 19 -1.08 -7.05 -3.24
C ALA A 19 -0.92 -5.89 -4.25
N GLU A 20 -0.51 -6.18 -5.48
CA GLU A 20 -0.45 -5.18 -6.55
C GLU A 20 -1.82 -4.60 -6.88
N ALA A 21 -2.86 -5.44 -6.97
CA ALA A 21 -4.23 -4.98 -7.19
C ALA A 21 -4.71 -4.04 -6.06
N LEU A 22 -4.35 -4.32 -4.81
CA LEU A 22 -4.66 -3.45 -3.67
C LEU A 22 -3.95 -2.08 -3.79
N ASN A 23 -2.70 -2.07 -4.22
CA ASN A 23 -1.96 -0.81 -4.46
C ASN A 23 -2.63 0.04 -5.54
N GLU A 24 -3.06 -0.57 -6.64
CA GLU A 24 -3.78 0.15 -7.71
C GLU A 24 -5.15 0.67 -7.24
N GLN A 25 -5.88 -0.09 -6.42
CA GLN A 25 -7.13 0.37 -5.82
C GLN A 25 -6.93 1.60 -4.92
N LEU A 26 -5.91 1.58 -4.07
CA LEU A 26 -5.60 2.70 -3.17
C LEU A 26 -5.12 3.93 -3.95
N LYS A 27 -4.27 3.72 -4.97
CA LYS A 27 -3.81 4.77 -5.87
C LYS A 27 -5.00 5.44 -6.57
N ALA A 28 -5.88 4.66 -7.19
CA ALA A 28 -7.05 5.17 -7.89
C ALA A 28 -7.94 5.99 -6.95
N LEU A 29 -8.23 5.47 -5.74
CA LEU A 29 -9.00 6.20 -4.73
C LEU A 29 -8.38 7.56 -4.39
N ILE A 30 -7.06 7.62 -4.19
CA ILE A 30 -6.37 8.87 -3.83
C ILE A 30 -6.41 9.85 -5.00
N GLU A 31 -6.13 9.38 -6.22
CA GLU A 31 -6.14 10.20 -7.44
C GLU A 31 -7.55 10.74 -7.77
N GLU A 32 -8.60 9.91 -7.59
CA GLU A 32 -10.00 10.31 -7.74
C GLU A 32 -10.41 11.43 -6.77
N ASN A 33 -9.78 11.49 -5.59
CA ASN A 33 -10.02 12.53 -4.59
C ASN A 33 -9.05 13.73 -4.71
N GLY A 34 -8.35 13.85 -5.85
CA GLY A 34 -7.46 14.98 -6.14
C GLY A 34 -6.08 14.91 -5.49
N GLY A 35 -5.73 13.76 -4.90
CA GLY A 35 -4.38 13.48 -4.44
C GLY A 35 -3.43 13.11 -5.56
N HIS A 36 -2.13 13.12 -5.28
CA HIS A 36 -1.10 12.69 -6.23
C HIS A 36 -0.16 11.69 -5.57
N ILE A 37 0.06 10.55 -6.25
CA ILE A 37 1.01 9.54 -5.80
C ILE A 37 2.38 9.80 -6.38
N ALA A 38 3.32 10.18 -5.51
CA ALA A 38 4.72 10.41 -5.90
C ALA A 38 5.51 9.10 -6.05
N LYS A 39 5.24 8.10 -5.20
CA LYS A 39 5.94 6.82 -5.17
C LYS A 39 5.08 5.75 -4.49
N ILE A 40 5.16 4.53 -4.99
CA ILE A 40 4.68 3.32 -4.32
C ILE A 40 5.89 2.45 -4.02
N GLU A 41 5.98 1.91 -2.81
CA GLU A 41 7.07 1.01 -2.41
C GLU A 41 6.51 -0.29 -1.85
N TYR A 42 6.89 -1.41 -2.46
CA TYR A 42 6.47 -2.74 -2.05
C TYR A 42 7.58 -3.46 -1.26
N TRP A 43 7.25 -3.94 -0.06
CA TRP A 43 8.21 -4.57 0.85
C TRP A 43 8.12 -6.10 0.91
N GLY A 44 7.11 -6.71 0.30
CA GLY A 44 6.88 -8.15 0.36
C GLY A 44 6.55 -8.65 1.76
N LEU A 45 6.74 -9.96 1.98
CA LEU A 45 6.57 -10.58 3.29
C LEU A 45 7.64 -10.10 4.28
N ARG A 46 7.19 -9.69 5.46
CA ARG A 46 8.04 -9.23 6.55
C ARG A 46 7.63 -9.90 7.86
N ASN A 47 8.62 -10.27 8.67
CA ASN A 47 8.38 -10.72 10.04
C ASN A 47 8.06 -9.50 10.91
N LEU A 48 6.92 -9.52 11.58
CA LEU A 48 6.54 -8.51 12.55
C LEU A 48 7.10 -8.86 13.92
N THR A 49 7.44 -7.84 14.72
CA THR A 49 7.99 -8.02 16.07
C THR A 49 6.97 -8.68 17.02
N TYR A 50 5.68 -8.55 16.73
CA TYR A 50 4.58 -9.12 17.49
C TYR A 50 3.44 -9.56 16.57
N ARG A 51 2.53 -10.38 17.08
CA ARG A 51 1.32 -10.81 16.35
C ARG A 51 0.30 -9.66 16.31
N ILE A 52 -0.26 -9.41 15.13
CA ILE A 52 -1.36 -8.47 14.89
C ILE A 52 -2.66 -9.25 14.74
#